data_AF-A0A9E5EJQ9-F1
#
_entry.id   AF-A0A9E5EJQ9-F1
#
_cell.length_a   1.000
_cell.length_b   1.000
_cell.length_c   1.000
_cell.angle_alpha   90.00
_cell.angle_beta   90.00
_cell.angle_gamma   90.00
#
_symmetry.space_group_name_H-M   'P 1'
#
loop_
_entity.id
_entity.type
_entity.pdbx_description
1 polymer ?
#
loop_
_entity_poly.entity_id
_entity_poly.type
_entity_poly.pdbx_seq_one_letter_code
_entity_poly.pdbx_strand_id
1 'polypeptide(L)'
;TTPEVRLQYIEKRLQEITSEKLAADAERQSLIAKLSSEEKQKERDKADARKDLRDRVVRLMEMFMTENEYQPAAALANAYLKLKGMDSVISLKSSEIYREQAKVSMITKVAKTIRRDVEKIFGSKAKGMKPWTAMEELEKMMQMAKNKFHDPNQLKVLDKELYETSEKIRAAKSGAERQRNDCLTLGNQNAEAAIKQLETYAETYSDDPEYQKTLLQIKKLQSEQAEKKVSKYMAAVEETIENDPEKAKTLLQGLLSKELPELEKAILDAKVSAAFRKIYNHEIQLVRSDVNEAQSYLDKYILETGSDRALVDLSSLHDKFKDLQFHGTQSESQSGSYGSSMNGSTESSSSIGGGVGIPYLGVSGFQGDGEKNDLGLSTIQREKRAQANTFGGQLTDSDKGSNSRFFSFTGRLLIGTENINRALSLLEGGYAGAKKIHRDPNLDKILGGRVEGLCKSIEVSLEQLKEFQQKENEARRWTWIFAGVVLSLLTALLILILFKFKKKLSLTA
;
A
#
# COMPACT_ATOMS: atom_id res chain seq x y z
N THR A 1 -52.15 7.77 -142.45
CA THR A 1 -50.86 8.27 -141.91
C THR A 1 -49.74 7.68 -142.75
N THR A 2 -48.84 8.54 -143.26
CA THR A 2 -47.74 8.16 -144.17
C THR A 2 -46.66 7.33 -143.48
N PRO A 3 -45.93 6.45 -144.21
CA PRO A 3 -44.90 5.56 -143.63
C PRO A 3 -43.79 6.29 -142.85
N GLU A 4 -43.42 7.50 -143.29
CA GLU A 4 -42.37 8.33 -142.66
C GLU A 4 -42.78 8.82 -141.26
N VAL A 5 -44.06 9.13 -141.04
CA VAL A 5 -44.56 9.54 -139.72
C VAL A 5 -44.51 8.37 -138.74
N ARG A 6 -44.69 7.13 -139.22
CA ARG A 6 -44.55 5.92 -138.38
C ARG A 6 -43.09 5.64 -138.02
N LEU A 7 -42.15 5.83 -138.96
CA LEU A 7 -40.72 5.68 -138.70
C LEU A 7 -40.19 6.70 -137.69
N GLN A 8 -40.53 7.97 -137.85
CA GLN A 8 -40.15 9.02 -136.89
C GLN A 8 -40.74 8.76 -135.49
N TYR A 9 -41.97 8.24 -135.41
CA TYR A 9 -42.57 7.84 -134.15
C TYR A 9 -41.84 6.66 -133.49
N ILE A 10 -41.43 5.65 -134.27
CA ILE A 10 -40.67 4.49 -133.77
C ILE A 10 -39.29 4.91 -133.29
N GLU A 11 -38.57 5.76 -134.04
CA GLU A 11 -37.26 6.28 -133.64
C GLU A 11 -37.33 7.12 -132.37
N LYS A 12 -38.31 8.02 -132.28
CA LYS A 12 -38.57 8.80 -131.07
C LYS A 12 -38.89 7.89 -129.88
N ARG A 13 -39.70 6.85 -130.08
CA ARG A 13 -40.05 5.90 -129.01
C ARG A 13 -38.87 5.04 -128.59
N LEU A 14 -37.98 4.66 -129.51
CA LEU A 14 -36.74 3.95 -129.19
C LEU A 14 -35.75 4.83 -128.42
N GLN A 15 -35.65 6.12 -128.76
CA GLN A 15 -34.86 7.08 -127.99
C GLN A 15 -35.42 7.28 -126.58
N GLU A 16 -36.75 7.42 -126.45
CA GLU A 16 -37.44 7.49 -125.15
C GLU A 16 -37.16 6.22 -124.31
N ILE A 17 -37.37 5.02 -124.86
CA ILE A 17 -37.10 3.75 -124.16
C ILE A 17 -35.62 3.62 -123.76
N THR A 18 -34.69 4.05 -124.62
CA THR A 18 -33.25 4.00 -124.32
C THR A 18 -32.89 4.96 -123.20
N SER A 19 -33.47 6.17 -123.20
CA SER A 19 -33.29 7.15 -122.13
C SER A 19 -33.92 6.71 -120.81
N GLU A 20 -35.11 6.08 -120.85
CA GLU A 20 -35.79 5.49 -119.69
C GLU A 20 -34.97 4.33 -119.11
N LYS A 21 -34.38 3.48 -119.96
CA LYS A 21 -33.52 2.38 -119.53
C LYS A 21 -32.22 2.88 -118.89
N LEU A 22 -31.57 3.87 -119.49
CA LEU A 22 -30.36 4.48 -118.91
C LEU A 22 -30.65 5.19 -117.58
N ALA A 23 -31.80 5.86 -117.47
CA ALA A 23 -32.24 6.47 -116.21
C ALA A 23 -32.54 5.41 -115.14
N ALA A 24 -33.23 4.31 -115.49
CA ALA A 24 -33.50 3.20 -114.59
C ALA A 24 -32.22 2.47 -114.15
N ASP A 25 -31.25 2.28 -115.05
CA ASP A 25 -29.94 1.70 -114.72
C ASP A 25 -29.12 2.62 -113.80
N ALA A 26 -29.16 3.94 -114.02
CA ALA A 26 -28.53 4.93 -113.14
C ALA A 26 -29.18 4.96 -111.74
N GLU A 27 -30.51 4.88 -111.67
CA GLU A 27 -31.26 4.80 -110.40
C GLU A 27 -30.94 3.51 -109.66
N ARG A 28 -30.88 2.37 -110.36
CA ARG A 28 -30.47 1.08 -109.80
C ARG A 28 -29.04 1.12 -109.25
N GLN A 29 -28.10 1.73 -109.97
CA GLN A 29 -26.72 1.90 -109.49
C GLN A 29 -26.66 2.82 -108.25
N SER A 30 -27.45 3.89 -108.22
CA SER A 30 -27.58 4.77 -107.05
C SER A 30 -28.12 4.03 -105.81
N LEU A 31 -29.14 3.20 -105.99
CA LEU A 31 -29.72 2.36 -104.93
C LEU A 31 -28.72 1.33 -104.39
N ILE A 32 -27.97 0.65 -105.26
CA ILE A 32 -26.92 -0.30 -104.85
C ILE A 32 -25.82 0.42 -104.06
N ALA A 33 -25.38 1.59 -104.51
CA ALA A 33 -24.38 2.39 -103.81
C ALA A 33 -24.88 2.84 -102.42
N LYS A 34 -26.14 3.27 -102.31
CA LYS A 34 -26.78 3.62 -101.04
C LYS A 34 -26.86 2.44 -100.09
N LEU A 35 -27.36 1.29 -100.55
CA LEU A 35 -27.44 0.06 -99.74
C LEU A 35 -26.06 -0.40 -99.26
N SER A 36 -25.05 -0.38 -100.13
CA SER A 36 -23.67 -0.71 -99.75
C SER A 36 -23.10 0.26 -98.71
N SER A 37 -23.40 1.56 -98.82
CA SER A 37 -22.97 2.56 -97.83
C SER A 37 -23.69 2.39 -96.49
N GLU A 38 -24.98 2.04 -96.51
CA GLU A 38 -25.78 1.79 -95.32
C GLU A 38 -25.34 0.50 -94.60
N GLU A 39 -25.02 -0.56 -95.34
CA GLU A 39 -24.43 -1.78 -94.78
C GLU A 39 -23.07 -1.51 -94.13
N LYS A 40 -22.20 -0.74 -94.79
CA LYS A 40 -20.91 -0.31 -94.22
C LYS A 40 -21.10 0.52 -92.97
N GLN A 41 -22.09 1.41 -92.93
CA GLN A 41 -22.40 2.20 -91.74
C GLN A 41 -22.92 1.32 -90.61
N LYS A 42 -23.85 0.40 -90.88
CA LYS A 42 -24.35 -0.56 -89.89
C LYS A 42 -23.24 -1.45 -89.33
N GLU A 43 -22.29 -1.88 -90.15
CA GLU A 43 -21.14 -2.66 -89.67
C GLU A 43 -20.17 -1.81 -88.82
N ARG A 44 -19.97 -0.53 -89.15
CA ARG A 44 -19.22 0.42 -88.31
C ARG A 44 -19.92 0.63 -86.96
N ASP A 45 -21.21 0.92 -86.96
CA ASP A 45 -22.00 1.14 -85.74
C ASP A 45 -21.99 -0.10 -84.84
N LYS A 46 -22.08 -1.31 -85.43
CA LYS A 46 -21.93 -2.58 -84.70
C LYS A 46 -20.52 -2.75 -84.13
N ALA A 47 -19.48 -2.37 -84.86
CA ALA A 47 -18.10 -2.46 -84.39
C ALA A 47 -17.85 -1.49 -83.23
N ASP A 48 -18.36 -0.27 -83.31
CA ASP A 48 -18.28 0.74 -82.26
C ASP A 48 -19.06 0.31 -81.01
N ALA A 49 -20.28 -0.21 -81.18
CA ALA A 49 -21.06 -0.74 -80.05
C ALA A 49 -20.37 -1.94 -79.36
N ARG A 50 -19.69 -2.81 -80.12
CA ARG A 50 -18.88 -3.91 -79.56
C ARG A 50 -17.68 -3.38 -78.78
N LYS A 51 -17.00 -2.37 -79.32
CA LYS A 51 -15.87 -1.69 -78.68
C LYS A 51 -16.29 -1.05 -77.35
N ASP A 52 -17.38 -0.29 -77.35
CA ASP A 52 -17.90 0.38 -76.15
C ASP A 52 -18.30 -0.61 -75.05
N LEU A 53 -18.96 -1.71 -75.43
CA LEU A 53 -19.31 -2.77 -74.50
C LEU A 53 -18.07 -3.41 -73.88
N ARG A 54 -17.06 -3.75 -74.71
CA ARG A 54 -15.79 -4.30 -74.24
C ARG A 54 -15.11 -3.37 -73.25
N ASP A 55 -14.99 -2.09 -73.60
CA ASP A 55 -14.31 -1.11 -72.76
C ASP A 55 -15.05 -0.89 -71.43
N ARG A 56 -16.39 -0.98 -71.42
CA ARG A 56 -17.20 -0.94 -70.19
C ARG A 56 -16.98 -2.18 -69.32
N VAL A 57 -16.89 -3.36 -69.92
CA VAL A 57 -16.62 -4.62 -69.22
C VAL A 57 -15.22 -4.60 -68.60
N VAL A 58 -14.20 -4.13 -69.32
CA VAL A 58 -12.84 -3.96 -68.78
C VAL A 58 -12.83 -3.02 -67.58
N ARG A 59 -13.49 -1.85 -67.67
CA ARG A 59 -13.58 -0.91 -66.53
C ARG A 59 -14.22 -1.54 -65.29
N LEU A 60 -15.29 -2.33 -65.47
CA LEU A 60 -15.93 -3.04 -64.36
C LEU A 60 -15.01 -4.12 -63.77
N MET A 61 -14.28 -4.86 -64.62
CA MET A 61 -13.28 -5.84 -64.16
C MET A 61 -12.18 -5.17 -63.34
N GLU A 62 -11.68 -4.02 -63.78
CA GLU A 62 -10.67 -3.24 -63.07
C GLU A 62 -11.17 -2.72 -61.72
N MET A 63 -12.40 -2.21 -61.68
CA MET A 63 -13.04 -1.79 -60.43
C MET A 63 -13.12 -2.93 -59.43
N PHE A 64 -13.62 -4.10 -59.84
CA PHE A 64 -13.65 -5.28 -58.97
C PHE A 64 -12.24 -5.74 -58.54
N MET A 65 -11.24 -5.63 -59.42
CA MET A 65 -9.85 -5.92 -59.05
C MET A 65 -9.31 -4.95 -58.00
N THR A 66 -9.64 -3.65 -58.09
CA THR A 66 -9.23 -2.66 -57.08
C THR A 66 -9.85 -2.93 -55.70
N GLU A 67 -11.04 -3.52 -55.66
CA GLU A 67 -11.74 -3.93 -54.43
C GLU A 67 -11.31 -5.32 -53.93
N ASN A 68 -10.40 -6.00 -54.64
CA ASN A 68 -9.98 -7.39 -54.41
C ASN A 68 -11.12 -8.43 -54.58
N GLU A 69 -12.15 -8.10 -55.36
CA GLU A 69 -13.29 -8.95 -55.66
C GLU A 69 -13.11 -9.70 -57.00
N TYR A 70 -12.20 -10.68 -57.00
CA TYR A 70 -11.82 -11.38 -58.24
C TYR A 70 -12.89 -12.32 -58.80
N GLN A 71 -13.82 -12.83 -57.96
CA GLN A 71 -14.89 -13.71 -58.44
C GLN A 71 -15.90 -13.01 -59.35
N PRO A 72 -16.46 -11.84 -58.96
CA PRO A 72 -17.26 -11.01 -59.87
C PRO A 72 -16.54 -10.65 -61.17
N ALA A 73 -15.25 -10.26 -61.09
CA ALA A 73 -14.46 -9.90 -62.26
C ALA A 73 -14.27 -11.09 -63.23
N ALA A 74 -13.98 -12.28 -62.70
CA ALA A 74 -13.85 -13.51 -63.49
C ALA A 74 -15.19 -13.95 -64.10
N ALA A 75 -16.29 -13.81 -63.36
CA ALA A 75 -17.63 -14.10 -63.87
C ALA A 75 -18.02 -13.16 -65.03
N LEU A 76 -17.69 -11.87 -64.91
CA LEU A 76 -17.93 -10.87 -65.95
C LEU A 76 -17.15 -11.20 -67.24
N ALA A 77 -15.87 -11.57 -67.11
CA ALA A 77 -15.04 -11.99 -68.23
C ALA A 77 -15.62 -13.22 -68.95
N ASN A 78 -16.00 -14.24 -68.18
CA ASN A 78 -16.59 -15.47 -68.71
C ASN A 78 -17.92 -15.22 -69.41
N ALA A 79 -18.77 -14.35 -68.84
CA ALA A 79 -20.03 -13.97 -69.46
C ALA A 79 -19.81 -13.26 -70.80
N TYR A 80 -18.86 -12.32 -70.86
CA TYR A 80 -18.52 -11.64 -72.11
C TYR A 80 -17.99 -12.59 -73.18
N LEU A 81 -17.02 -13.45 -72.82
CA LEU A 81 -16.41 -14.40 -73.75
C LEU A 81 -17.43 -15.43 -74.28
N LYS A 82 -18.40 -15.86 -73.45
CA LYS A 82 -19.50 -16.73 -73.89
C LYS A 82 -20.46 -16.04 -74.85
N LEU A 83 -20.73 -14.74 -74.66
CA LEU A 83 -21.71 -14.00 -75.46
C LEU A 83 -21.15 -13.44 -76.77
N LYS A 84 -19.86 -13.07 -76.79
CA LYS A 84 -19.24 -12.35 -77.92
C LYS A 84 -18.08 -13.10 -78.57
N GLY A 85 -17.66 -14.23 -78.02
CA GLY A 85 -16.54 -15.01 -78.51
C GLY A 85 -15.20 -14.52 -77.95
N MET A 86 -14.12 -15.01 -78.55
CA MET A 86 -12.75 -14.78 -78.09
C MET A 86 -12.31 -13.35 -78.38
N ASP A 87 -12.02 -12.58 -77.33
CA ASP A 87 -11.52 -11.20 -77.40
C ASP A 87 -10.21 -11.12 -76.63
N SER A 88 -9.13 -10.70 -77.31
CA SER A 88 -7.78 -10.73 -76.75
C SER A 88 -7.61 -9.85 -75.51
N VAL A 89 -8.32 -8.71 -75.44
CA VAL A 89 -8.22 -7.77 -74.31
C VAL A 89 -8.89 -8.37 -73.09
N ILE A 90 -10.11 -8.89 -73.27
CA ILE A 90 -10.85 -9.56 -72.19
C ILE A 90 -10.14 -10.84 -71.76
N SER A 91 -9.60 -11.63 -72.68
CA SER A 91 -8.85 -12.85 -72.36
C SER A 91 -7.57 -12.53 -71.56
N LEU A 92 -6.80 -11.52 -71.96
CA LEU A 92 -5.61 -11.09 -71.21
C LEU A 92 -5.98 -10.64 -69.80
N LYS A 93 -7.01 -9.80 -69.67
CA LYS A 93 -7.49 -9.33 -68.37
C LYS A 93 -8.04 -10.46 -67.50
N SER A 94 -8.72 -11.43 -68.10
CA SER A 94 -9.22 -12.61 -67.37
C SER A 94 -8.08 -13.45 -66.80
N SER A 95 -6.99 -13.63 -67.58
CA SER A 95 -5.79 -14.34 -67.12
C SER A 95 -5.12 -13.60 -65.95
N GLU A 96 -5.03 -12.27 -66.02
CA GLU A 96 -4.54 -11.43 -64.92
C GLU A 96 -5.39 -11.64 -63.64
N ILE A 97 -6.72 -11.60 -63.76
CA ILE A 97 -7.64 -11.85 -62.65
C ILE A 97 -7.42 -13.24 -62.05
N TYR A 98 -7.29 -14.29 -62.85
CA TYR A 98 -7.06 -15.64 -62.33
C TYR A 98 -5.71 -15.76 -61.60
N ARG A 99 -4.68 -15.09 -62.09
CA ARG A 99 -3.36 -15.06 -61.44
C ARG A 99 -3.42 -14.37 -60.08
N GLU A 100 -4.07 -13.22 -60.01
CA GLU A 100 -4.23 -12.48 -58.75
C GLU A 100 -5.18 -13.20 -57.78
N GLN A 101 -6.23 -13.84 -58.28
CA GLN A 101 -7.11 -14.68 -57.49
C GLN A 101 -6.37 -15.86 -56.83
N ALA A 102 -5.43 -16.50 -57.55
CA ALA A 102 -4.63 -17.58 -57.01
C ALA A 102 -3.74 -17.11 -55.85
N LYS A 103 -3.13 -15.92 -55.99
CA LYS A 103 -2.33 -15.28 -54.91
C LYS A 103 -3.20 -14.97 -53.69
N VAL A 104 -4.35 -14.33 -53.89
CA VAL A 104 -5.31 -14.00 -52.83
C VAL A 104 -5.80 -15.25 -52.10
N SER A 105 -6.12 -16.32 -52.83
CA SER A 105 -6.51 -17.61 -52.25
C SER A 105 -5.45 -18.19 -51.30
N MET A 106 -4.16 -18.07 -51.66
CA MET A 106 -3.07 -18.49 -50.77
C MET A 106 -3.04 -17.69 -49.47
N ILE A 107 -3.23 -16.38 -49.54
CA ILE A 107 -3.25 -15.50 -48.36
C ILE A 107 -4.48 -15.79 -47.50
N THR A 108 -5.65 -15.97 -48.10
CA THR A 108 -6.85 -16.37 -47.36
C THR A 108 -6.65 -17.71 -46.64
N LYS A 109 -5.92 -18.67 -47.23
CA LYS A 109 -5.55 -19.92 -46.54
C LYS A 109 -4.65 -19.67 -45.34
N VAL A 110 -3.63 -18.81 -45.49
CA VAL A 110 -2.75 -18.42 -44.38
C VAL A 110 -3.54 -17.73 -43.27
N ALA A 111 -4.39 -16.75 -43.61
CA ALA A 111 -5.26 -16.05 -42.67
C ALA A 111 -6.19 -17.02 -41.91
N LYS A 112 -6.78 -18.00 -42.61
CA LYS A 112 -7.61 -19.05 -41.98
C LYS A 112 -6.82 -19.91 -41.01
N THR A 113 -5.57 -20.25 -41.31
CA THR A 113 -4.71 -21.01 -40.40
C THR A 113 -4.40 -20.19 -39.15
N ILE A 114 -3.95 -18.94 -39.33
CA ILE A 114 -3.68 -18.01 -38.21
C ILE A 114 -4.93 -17.87 -37.33
N ARG A 115 -6.09 -17.63 -37.95
CA ARG A 115 -7.38 -17.52 -37.25
C ARG A 115 -7.66 -18.76 -36.39
N ARG A 116 -7.53 -19.96 -36.94
CA ARG A 116 -7.78 -21.21 -36.23
C ARG A 116 -6.84 -21.38 -35.04
N ASP A 117 -5.56 -21.09 -35.21
CA ASP A 117 -4.56 -21.25 -34.16
C ASP A 117 -4.78 -20.24 -33.03
N VAL A 118 -5.06 -18.98 -33.39
CA VAL A 118 -5.39 -17.91 -32.44
C VAL A 118 -6.71 -18.18 -31.72
N GLU A 119 -7.76 -18.63 -32.40
CA GLU A 119 -9.04 -18.99 -31.77
C GLU A 119 -8.89 -20.16 -30.78
N LYS A 120 -8.00 -21.11 -31.08
CA LYS A 120 -7.68 -22.21 -30.16
C LYS A 120 -7.00 -21.71 -28.89
N ILE A 121 -6.13 -20.71 -28.98
CA ILE A 121 -5.47 -20.08 -27.83
C ILE A 121 -6.45 -19.22 -27.05
N PHE A 122 -7.23 -18.39 -27.76
CA PHE A 122 -8.24 -17.51 -27.17
C PHE A 122 -9.22 -18.27 -26.28
N GLY A 123 -9.56 -19.50 -26.68
CA GLY A 123 -10.38 -20.40 -25.89
C GLY A 123 -11.84 -19.95 -25.82
N SER A 124 -12.63 -20.64 -24.99
CA SER A 124 -14.02 -20.30 -24.72
C SER A 124 -14.17 -19.80 -23.28
N LYS A 125 -15.22 -19.00 -23.01
CA LYS A 125 -15.52 -18.48 -21.66
C LYS A 125 -15.55 -19.57 -20.59
N ALA A 126 -15.92 -20.80 -20.95
CA ALA A 126 -16.05 -21.92 -20.02
C ALA A 126 -14.71 -22.61 -19.66
N LYS A 127 -13.62 -22.33 -20.39
CA LYS A 127 -12.30 -22.96 -20.16
C LYS A 127 -11.21 -21.94 -19.77
N GLY A 128 -11.61 -20.74 -19.36
CA GLY A 128 -10.72 -19.60 -19.16
C GLY A 128 -10.31 -18.99 -20.51
N MET A 129 -10.82 -17.79 -20.80
CA MET A 129 -10.40 -17.02 -21.96
C MET A 129 -8.98 -16.49 -21.76
N LYS A 130 -8.22 -16.47 -22.87
CA LYS A 130 -6.84 -15.97 -22.89
C LYS A 130 -6.61 -14.85 -23.91
N PRO A 131 -7.24 -13.67 -23.73
CA PRO A 131 -7.22 -12.62 -24.73
C PRO A 131 -5.85 -11.96 -24.90
N TRP A 132 -5.01 -11.88 -23.86
CA TRP A 132 -3.67 -11.29 -23.97
C TRP A 132 -2.75 -12.18 -24.78
N THR A 133 -2.66 -13.46 -24.40
CA THR A 133 -1.85 -14.47 -25.10
C THR A 133 -2.28 -14.61 -26.56
N ALA A 134 -3.59 -14.61 -26.82
CA ALA A 134 -4.13 -14.70 -28.17
C ALA A 134 -3.80 -13.47 -29.03
N MET A 135 -3.80 -12.27 -28.43
CA MET A 135 -3.41 -11.05 -29.15
C MET A 135 -1.92 -11.05 -29.50
N GLU A 136 -1.06 -11.43 -28.56
CA GLU A 136 0.40 -11.51 -28.79
C GLU A 136 0.74 -12.51 -29.91
N GLU A 137 0.12 -13.69 -29.89
CA GLU A 137 0.35 -14.68 -30.95
C GLU A 137 -0.23 -14.22 -32.28
N LEU A 138 -1.39 -13.53 -32.29
CA LEU A 138 -1.94 -12.93 -33.52
C LEU A 138 -0.97 -11.90 -34.11
N GLU A 139 -0.44 -10.98 -33.30
CA GLU A 139 0.51 -9.96 -33.75
C GLU A 139 1.80 -10.59 -34.29
N LYS A 140 2.33 -11.59 -33.59
CA LYS A 140 3.51 -12.35 -34.02
C LYS A 140 3.26 -13.09 -35.34
N MET A 141 2.13 -13.77 -35.49
CA MET A 141 1.77 -14.46 -36.73
C MET A 141 1.52 -13.49 -37.88
N MET A 142 0.88 -12.34 -37.61
CA MET A 142 0.74 -11.26 -38.59
C MET A 142 2.10 -10.72 -39.03
N GLN A 143 3.03 -10.52 -38.11
CA GLN A 143 4.38 -10.06 -38.45
C GLN A 143 5.14 -11.09 -39.29
N MET A 144 5.04 -12.39 -38.96
CA MET A 144 5.61 -13.45 -39.77
C MET A 144 5.02 -13.49 -41.19
N ALA A 145 3.71 -13.26 -41.32
CA ALA A 145 3.06 -13.18 -42.62
C ALA A 145 3.48 -11.93 -43.40
N LYS A 146 3.60 -10.76 -42.75
CA LYS A 146 4.14 -9.52 -43.34
C LYS A 146 5.58 -9.67 -43.83
N ASN A 147 6.39 -10.47 -43.15
CA ASN A 147 7.75 -10.76 -43.58
C ASN A 147 7.79 -11.73 -44.79
N LYS A 148 6.77 -12.56 -44.98
CA LYS A 148 6.66 -13.50 -46.12
C LYS A 148 6.03 -12.88 -47.36
N PHE A 149 5.10 -11.94 -47.19
CA PHE A 149 4.40 -11.28 -48.28
C PHE A 149 4.89 -9.83 -48.42
N HIS A 150 5.44 -9.49 -49.58
CA HIS A 150 5.98 -8.14 -49.85
C HIS A 150 5.03 -7.26 -50.67
N ASP A 151 3.96 -7.83 -51.21
CA ASP A 151 2.98 -7.11 -52.01
C ASP A 151 1.96 -6.38 -51.10
N PRO A 152 1.80 -5.05 -51.19
CA PRO A 152 0.86 -4.29 -50.39
C PRO A 152 -0.59 -4.75 -50.49
N ASN A 153 -1.04 -5.22 -51.66
CA ASN A 153 -2.42 -5.69 -51.84
C ASN A 153 -2.67 -6.99 -51.08
N GLN A 154 -1.65 -7.84 -51.00
CA GLN A 154 -1.71 -9.10 -50.24
C GLN A 154 -1.82 -8.85 -48.74
N LEU A 155 -1.09 -7.86 -48.23
CA LEU A 155 -1.17 -7.44 -46.83
C LEU A 155 -2.54 -6.87 -46.48
N LYS A 156 -3.15 -6.07 -47.38
CA LYS A 156 -4.52 -5.55 -47.18
C LYS A 156 -5.56 -6.67 -47.06
N VAL A 157 -5.46 -7.70 -47.90
CA VAL A 157 -6.36 -8.87 -47.82
C VAL A 157 -6.16 -9.60 -46.49
N LEU A 158 -4.90 -9.81 -46.08
CA LEU A 158 -4.58 -10.47 -44.81
C LEU A 158 -5.15 -9.69 -43.61
N ASP A 159 -4.93 -8.37 -43.57
CA ASP A 159 -5.45 -7.51 -42.51
C ASP A 159 -6.99 -7.53 -42.48
N LYS A 160 -7.65 -7.46 -43.65
CA LYS A 160 -9.12 -7.57 -43.76
C LYS A 160 -9.66 -8.89 -43.22
N GLU A 161 -9.00 -10.01 -43.53
CA GLU A 161 -9.42 -11.34 -43.09
C GLU A 161 -9.17 -11.60 -41.60
N LEU A 162 -8.18 -10.95 -40.99
CA LEU A 162 -7.88 -11.09 -39.57
C LEU A 162 -8.54 -10.01 -38.70
N TYR A 163 -9.09 -8.96 -39.32
CA TYR A 163 -9.71 -7.82 -38.65
C TYR A 163 -10.77 -8.25 -37.63
N GLU A 164 -11.74 -9.07 -38.05
CA GLU A 164 -12.84 -9.52 -37.19
C GLU A 164 -12.31 -10.27 -35.95
N THR A 165 -11.31 -11.13 -36.11
CA THR A 165 -10.67 -11.86 -35.01
C THR A 165 -9.94 -10.90 -34.08
N SER A 166 -9.21 -9.93 -34.63
CA SER A 166 -8.49 -8.91 -33.85
C SER A 166 -9.45 -8.05 -33.02
N GLU A 167 -10.58 -7.63 -33.60
CA GLU A 167 -11.60 -6.84 -32.90
C GLU A 167 -12.27 -7.65 -31.79
N LYS A 168 -12.58 -8.93 -32.04
CA LYS A 168 -13.14 -9.82 -31.00
C LYS A 168 -12.21 -9.94 -29.79
N ILE A 169 -10.91 -10.16 -30.03
CA ILE A 169 -9.91 -10.28 -28.96
C ILE A 169 -9.75 -8.95 -28.23
N ARG A 170 -9.69 -7.83 -28.96
CA ARG A 170 -9.59 -6.48 -28.37
C ARG A 170 -10.80 -6.13 -27.52
N ALA A 171 -12.01 -6.44 -28.00
CA ALA A 171 -13.24 -6.25 -27.26
C ALA A 171 -13.24 -7.07 -25.97
N ALA A 172 -12.83 -8.34 -26.02
CA ALA A 172 -12.70 -9.20 -24.84
C ALA A 172 -11.69 -8.63 -23.83
N LYS A 173 -10.51 -8.19 -24.28
CA LYS A 173 -9.50 -7.54 -23.44
C LYS A 173 -10.06 -6.28 -22.76
N SER A 174 -10.71 -5.39 -23.52
CA SER A 174 -11.30 -4.17 -22.97
C SER A 174 -12.44 -4.47 -21.98
N GLY A 175 -13.22 -5.53 -22.21
CA GLY A 175 -14.26 -5.98 -21.30
C GLY A 175 -13.69 -6.55 -20.00
N ALA A 176 -12.62 -7.33 -20.09
CA ALA A 176 -11.90 -7.85 -18.92
C ALA A 176 -11.26 -6.73 -18.09
N GLU A 177 -10.60 -5.76 -18.75
CA GLU A 177 -10.03 -4.58 -18.08
C GLU A 177 -11.11 -3.76 -17.35
N ARG A 178 -12.31 -3.61 -17.95
CA ARG A 178 -13.45 -2.97 -17.28
C ARG A 178 -13.90 -3.77 -16.05
N GLN A 179 -14.11 -5.07 -16.18
CA GLN A 179 -14.51 -5.92 -15.04
C GLN A 179 -13.50 -5.88 -13.89
N ARG A 180 -12.20 -5.87 -14.20
CA ARG A 180 -11.14 -5.71 -13.22
C ARG A 180 -11.20 -4.34 -12.52
N ASN A 181 -11.39 -3.27 -13.29
CA ASN A 181 -11.55 -1.93 -12.72
C ASN A 181 -12.83 -1.81 -11.89
N ASP A 182 -13.92 -2.46 -12.30
CA ASP A 182 -15.16 -2.54 -11.52
C ASP A 182 -14.90 -3.22 -10.17
N CYS A 183 -14.11 -4.31 -10.14
CA CYS A 183 -13.68 -4.95 -8.88
C CYS A 183 -12.87 -3.99 -7.99
N LEU A 184 -12.00 -3.15 -8.55
CA LEU A 184 -11.29 -2.12 -7.78
C LEU A 184 -12.24 -1.07 -7.19
N THR A 185 -13.22 -0.61 -7.98
CA THR A 185 -14.21 0.36 -7.50
C THR A 185 -15.08 -0.24 -6.40
N LEU A 186 -15.47 -1.50 -6.54
CA LEU A 186 -16.17 -2.25 -5.49
C LEU A 186 -15.28 -2.41 -4.25
N GLY A 187 -13.98 -2.66 -4.45
CA GLY A 187 -13.01 -2.81 -3.37
C GLY A 187 -12.91 -1.58 -2.47
N ASN A 188 -13.09 -0.38 -3.01
CA ASN A 188 -13.16 0.86 -2.21
C ASN A 188 -14.36 0.90 -1.27
N GLN A 189 -15.45 0.21 -1.59
CA GLN A 189 -16.68 0.15 -0.78
C GLN A 189 -16.67 -1.08 0.15
N ASN A 190 -16.36 -2.25 -0.41
CA ASN A 190 -16.32 -3.53 0.28
C ASN A 190 -15.24 -4.42 -0.34
N ALA A 191 -14.07 -4.46 0.31
CA ALA A 191 -12.94 -5.22 -0.18
C ALA A 191 -13.17 -6.75 -0.20
N GLU A 192 -13.97 -7.30 0.73
CA GLU A 192 -14.21 -8.75 0.78
C GLU A 192 -15.07 -9.23 -0.39
N ALA A 193 -16.13 -8.49 -0.71
CA ALA A 193 -16.96 -8.78 -1.88
C ALA A 193 -16.16 -8.63 -3.19
N ALA A 194 -15.27 -7.63 -3.25
CA ALA A 194 -14.40 -7.41 -4.39
C ALA A 194 -13.39 -8.54 -4.61
N ILE A 195 -12.82 -9.12 -3.54
CA ILE A 195 -11.94 -10.29 -3.64
C ILE A 195 -12.68 -11.48 -4.26
N LYS A 196 -13.89 -11.79 -3.76
CA LYS A 196 -14.71 -12.90 -4.31
C LYS A 196 -15.03 -12.70 -5.79
N GLN A 197 -15.38 -11.48 -6.19
CA GLN A 197 -15.59 -11.18 -7.62
C GLN A 197 -14.31 -11.27 -8.44
N LEU A 198 -13.17 -10.84 -7.88
CA LEU A 198 -11.88 -10.92 -8.54
C LEU A 198 -11.41 -12.38 -8.71
N GLU A 199 -11.73 -13.27 -7.79
CA GLU A 199 -11.48 -14.72 -7.91
C GLU A 199 -12.28 -15.32 -9.07
N THR A 200 -13.58 -15.01 -9.18
CA THR A 200 -14.41 -15.41 -10.34
C THR A 200 -13.88 -14.82 -11.66
N TYR A 201 -13.36 -13.60 -11.61
CA TYR A 201 -12.67 -12.99 -12.75
C TYR A 201 -11.42 -13.78 -13.16
N ALA A 202 -10.60 -14.22 -12.19
CA ALA A 202 -9.38 -14.99 -12.44
C ALA A 202 -9.66 -16.34 -13.12
N GLU A 203 -10.76 -16.99 -12.76
CA GLU A 203 -11.23 -18.22 -13.41
C GLU A 203 -11.60 -17.98 -14.89
N THR A 204 -12.15 -16.79 -15.19
CA THR A 204 -12.55 -16.41 -16.54
C THR A 204 -11.38 -15.91 -17.38
N TYR A 205 -10.43 -15.17 -16.80
CA TYR A 205 -9.29 -14.52 -17.48
C TYR A 205 -7.96 -14.84 -16.79
N SER A 206 -7.46 -16.05 -17.03
CA SER A 206 -6.27 -16.57 -16.35
C SER A 206 -4.93 -15.92 -16.75
N ASP A 207 -4.88 -15.22 -17.89
CA ASP A 207 -3.66 -14.65 -18.47
C ASP A 207 -3.56 -13.12 -18.38
N ASP A 208 -4.41 -12.48 -17.57
CA ASP A 208 -4.32 -11.03 -17.33
C ASP A 208 -3.04 -10.68 -16.55
N PRO A 209 -2.10 -9.90 -17.12
CA PRO A 209 -0.86 -9.54 -16.45
C PRO A 209 -1.06 -8.62 -15.22
N GLU A 210 -2.15 -7.84 -15.17
CA GLU A 210 -2.40 -6.88 -14.09
C GLU A 210 -3.24 -7.46 -12.94
N TYR A 211 -3.65 -8.73 -13.04
CA TYR A 211 -4.45 -9.41 -12.02
C TYR A 211 -3.80 -9.38 -10.63
N GLN A 212 -2.53 -9.79 -10.53
CA GLN A 212 -1.83 -9.88 -9.25
C GLN A 212 -1.69 -8.51 -8.55
N LYS A 213 -1.39 -7.48 -9.33
CA LYS A 213 -1.30 -6.10 -8.83
C LYS A 213 -2.64 -5.61 -8.30
N THR A 214 -3.72 -5.92 -9.02
CA THR A 214 -5.10 -5.59 -8.61
C THR A 214 -5.49 -6.32 -7.32
N LEU A 215 -5.19 -7.61 -7.22
CA LEU A 215 -5.44 -8.42 -6.02
C LEU A 215 -4.72 -7.84 -4.80
N LEU A 216 -3.44 -7.48 -4.95
CA LEU A 216 -2.66 -6.84 -3.87
C LEU A 216 -3.27 -5.50 -3.45
N GLN A 217 -3.73 -4.71 -4.40
CA GLN A 217 -4.37 -3.42 -4.10
C GLN A 217 -5.69 -3.59 -3.33
N ILE A 218 -6.52 -4.56 -3.71
CA ILE A 218 -7.78 -4.84 -2.99
C ILE A 218 -7.50 -5.41 -1.60
N LYS A 219 -6.51 -6.29 -1.43
CA LYS A 219 -6.09 -6.78 -0.11
C LYS A 219 -5.58 -5.64 0.79
N LYS A 220 -4.86 -4.67 0.22
CA LYS A 220 -4.46 -3.47 0.96
C LYS A 220 -5.68 -2.67 1.43
N LEU A 221 -6.67 -2.45 0.55
CA LEU A 221 -7.93 -1.78 0.91
C LEU A 221 -8.69 -2.55 2.00
N GLN A 222 -8.66 -3.88 1.97
CA GLN A 222 -9.25 -4.73 3.02
C GLN A 222 -8.62 -4.45 4.38
N SER A 223 -7.30 -4.41 4.45
CA SER A 223 -6.56 -4.04 5.68
C SER A 223 -6.93 -2.64 6.14
N GLU A 224 -6.92 -1.65 5.24
CA GLU A 224 -7.25 -0.26 5.58
C GLU A 224 -8.70 -0.10 6.09
N GLN A 225 -9.66 -0.80 5.48
CA GLN A 225 -11.06 -0.81 5.92
C GLN A 225 -11.22 -1.48 7.29
N ALA A 226 -10.55 -2.62 7.50
CA ALA A 226 -10.53 -3.31 8.78
C ALA A 226 -9.92 -2.42 9.88
N GLU A 227 -8.77 -1.80 9.61
CA GLU A 227 -8.12 -0.87 10.52
C GLU A 227 -9.01 0.32 10.90
N LYS A 228 -9.72 0.92 9.92
CA LYS A 228 -10.66 2.02 10.17
C LYS A 228 -11.81 1.59 11.08
N LYS A 229 -12.39 0.40 10.87
CA LYS A 229 -13.44 -0.13 11.75
C LYS A 229 -12.93 -0.38 13.16
N VAL A 230 -11.77 -1.06 13.30
CA VAL A 230 -11.15 -1.32 14.60
C VAL A 230 -10.79 0.00 15.31
N SER A 231 -10.29 0.99 14.58
CA SER A 231 -9.98 2.31 15.14
C SER A 231 -11.21 3.00 15.73
N LYS A 232 -12.40 2.84 15.12
CA LYS A 232 -13.66 3.37 15.69
C LYS A 232 -14.03 2.67 16.99
N TYR A 233 -13.81 1.35 17.09
CA TYR A 233 -14.04 0.63 18.35
C TYR A 233 -13.06 1.06 19.44
N MET A 234 -11.80 1.31 19.08
CA MET A 234 -10.75 1.72 20.03
C MET A 234 -10.83 3.19 20.43
N ALA A 235 -11.48 4.06 19.66
CA ALA A 235 -11.55 5.51 19.98
C ALA A 235 -12.14 5.79 21.37
N ALA A 236 -13.22 5.09 21.74
CA ALA A 236 -13.83 5.22 23.07
C ALA A 236 -12.93 4.67 24.19
N VAL A 237 -12.07 3.70 23.86
CA VAL A 237 -11.07 3.18 24.81
C VAL A 237 -9.95 4.19 24.99
N GLU A 238 -9.40 4.74 23.90
CA GLU A 238 -8.29 5.70 23.96
C GLU A 238 -8.64 6.96 24.78
N GLU A 239 -9.87 7.46 24.68
CA GLU A 239 -10.37 8.58 25.49
C GLU A 239 -10.51 8.23 26.98
N THR A 240 -10.79 6.96 27.30
CA THR A 240 -11.00 6.51 28.68
C THR A 240 -9.72 6.04 29.37
N ILE A 241 -8.64 5.75 28.64
CA ILE A 241 -7.35 5.30 29.21
C ILE A 241 -6.78 6.32 30.21
N GLU A 242 -6.84 7.62 29.91
CA GLU A 242 -6.26 8.67 30.77
C GLU A 242 -7.16 9.05 31.95
N ASN A 243 -8.48 8.91 31.79
CA ASN A 243 -9.46 9.36 32.80
C ASN A 243 -9.84 8.26 33.80
N ASP A 244 -9.94 7.00 33.34
CA ASP A 244 -10.36 5.88 34.18
C ASP A 244 -9.81 4.54 33.62
N PRO A 245 -8.61 4.10 34.09
CA PRO A 245 -7.96 2.90 33.57
C PRO A 245 -8.76 1.62 33.84
N GLU A 246 -9.60 1.58 34.88
CA GLU A 246 -10.45 0.42 35.19
C GLU A 246 -11.61 0.30 34.19
N LYS A 247 -12.29 1.42 33.89
CA LYS A 247 -13.32 1.43 32.85
C LYS A 247 -12.72 1.08 31.49
N ALA A 248 -11.53 1.57 31.16
CA ALA A 248 -10.85 1.22 29.92
C ALA A 248 -10.57 -0.29 29.81
N LYS A 249 -10.12 -0.95 30.90
CA LYS A 249 -9.94 -2.42 30.94
C LYS A 249 -11.24 -3.19 30.71
N THR A 250 -12.36 -2.75 31.31
CA THR A 250 -13.67 -3.39 31.09
C THR A 250 -14.17 -3.23 29.64
N LEU A 251 -13.96 -2.05 29.04
CA LEU A 251 -14.29 -1.80 27.64
C LEU A 251 -13.45 -2.67 26.69
N LEU A 252 -12.15 -2.82 26.96
CA LEU A 252 -11.26 -3.71 26.20
C LEU A 252 -11.72 -5.17 26.26
N GLN A 253 -12.09 -5.67 27.44
CA GLN A 253 -12.65 -7.03 27.59
C GLN A 253 -13.99 -7.19 26.84
N GLY A 254 -14.83 -6.16 26.84
CA GLY A 254 -16.07 -6.13 26.06
C GLY A 254 -15.86 -6.07 24.54
N LEU A 255 -14.71 -5.60 24.07
CA LEU A 255 -14.34 -5.62 22.65
C LEU A 255 -13.76 -6.96 22.22
N LEU A 256 -12.95 -7.60 23.09
CA LEU A 256 -12.40 -8.95 22.88
C LEU A 256 -13.48 -10.04 22.76
N SER A 257 -14.64 -9.84 23.40
CA SER A 257 -15.76 -10.78 23.37
C SER A 257 -16.67 -10.64 22.14
N LYS A 258 -16.45 -9.63 21.27
CA LYS A 258 -17.22 -9.48 20.03
C LYS A 258 -16.72 -10.45 18.97
N GLU A 259 -17.65 -11.19 18.37
CA GLU A 259 -17.37 -11.99 17.18
C GLU A 259 -17.10 -11.06 15.98
N LEU A 260 -15.83 -10.95 15.61
CA LEU A 260 -15.36 -10.15 14.48
C LEU A 260 -14.70 -11.06 13.43
N PRO A 261 -14.70 -10.65 12.14
CA PRO A 261 -13.95 -11.34 11.10
C PRO A 261 -12.47 -11.53 11.48
N GLU A 262 -11.84 -12.63 11.06
CA GLU A 262 -10.48 -13.02 11.49
C GLU A 262 -9.44 -11.89 11.36
N LEU A 263 -9.47 -11.14 10.25
CA LEU A 263 -8.57 -10.01 10.02
C LEU A 263 -8.82 -8.86 11.01
N GLU A 264 -10.09 -8.51 11.23
CA GLU A 264 -10.48 -7.47 12.19
C GLU A 264 -10.12 -7.88 13.62
N LYS A 265 -10.26 -9.17 13.95
CA LYS A 265 -9.90 -9.73 15.25
C LYS A 265 -8.39 -9.67 15.51
N ALA A 266 -7.56 -10.09 14.55
CA ALA A 266 -6.10 -10.02 14.72
C ALA A 266 -5.59 -8.58 14.92
N ILE A 267 -6.15 -7.62 14.17
CA ILE A 267 -5.83 -6.19 14.32
C ILE A 267 -6.33 -5.67 15.68
N LEU A 268 -7.54 -6.07 16.10
CA LEU A 268 -8.10 -5.71 17.39
C LEU A 268 -7.24 -6.27 18.53
N ASP A 269 -6.87 -7.54 18.51
CA ASP A 269 -6.05 -8.19 19.54
C ASP A 269 -4.68 -7.48 19.71
N ALA A 270 -4.06 -7.09 18.58
CA ALA A 270 -2.81 -6.31 18.61
C ALA A 270 -3.02 -4.91 19.24
N LYS A 271 -4.09 -4.20 18.85
CA LYS A 271 -4.41 -2.87 19.40
C LYS A 271 -4.84 -2.93 20.87
N VAL A 272 -5.59 -3.95 21.27
CA VAL A 272 -6.00 -4.21 22.65
C VAL A 272 -4.77 -4.50 23.51
N SER A 273 -3.85 -5.34 23.03
CA SER A 273 -2.58 -5.60 23.71
C SER A 273 -1.75 -4.32 23.88
N ALA A 274 -1.69 -3.47 22.86
CA ALA A 274 -1.04 -2.17 22.94
C ALA A 274 -1.73 -1.22 23.94
N ALA A 275 -3.06 -1.20 23.98
CA ALA A 275 -3.83 -0.40 24.93
C ALA A 275 -3.62 -0.86 26.37
N PHE A 276 -3.61 -2.17 26.64
CA PHE A 276 -3.24 -2.71 27.97
C PHE A 276 -1.84 -2.27 28.39
N ARG A 277 -0.85 -2.31 27.48
CA ARG A 277 0.50 -1.78 27.77
C ARG A 277 0.49 -0.30 28.12
N LYS A 278 -0.31 0.53 27.45
CA LYS A 278 -0.46 1.96 27.78
C LYS A 278 -1.07 2.15 29.17
N ILE A 279 -2.11 1.39 29.50
CA ILE A 279 -2.76 1.44 30.83
C ILE A 279 -1.76 1.04 31.92
N TYR A 280 -1.05 -0.09 31.77
CA TYR A 280 -0.07 -0.52 32.76
C TYR A 280 1.09 0.48 32.91
N ASN A 281 1.54 1.11 31.82
CA ASN A 281 2.53 2.19 31.91
C ASN A 281 2.02 3.38 32.72
N HIS A 282 0.78 3.80 32.51
CA HIS A 282 0.18 4.89 33.26
C HIS A 282 0.07 4.54 34.76
N GLU A 283 -0.41 3.33 35.09
CA GLU A 283 -0.50 2.85 36.47
C GLU A 283 0.88 2.77 37.15
N ILE A 284 1.91 2.29 36.44
CA ILE A 284 3.30 2.25 36.94
C ILE A 284 3.86 3.67 37.15
N GLN A 285 3.52 4.63 36.28
CA GLN A 285 3.92 6.03 36.45
C GLN A 285 3.30 6.68 37.69
N LEU A 286 2.04 6.37 38.00
CA LEU A 286 1.40 6.82 39.23
C LEU A 286 2.13 6.28 40.47
N VAL A 287 2.42 4.97 40.50
CA VAL A 287 3.20 4.36 41.59
C VAL A 287 4.60 5.00 41.70
N ARG A 288 5.24 5.32 40.57
CA ARG A 288 6.53 6.02 40.57
C ARG A 288 6.41 7.44 41.16
N SER A 289 5.34 8.15 40.84
CA SER A 289 5.07 9.48 41.40
C SER A 289 4.94 9.41 42.92
N ASP A 290 4.17 8.45 43.44
CA ASP A 290 3.99 8.24 44.88
C ASP A 290 5.31 7.92 45.59
N VAL A 291 6.15 7.05 45.00
CA VAL A 291 7.47 6.71 45.55
C VAL A 291 8.42 7.92 45.53
N ASN A 292 8.38 8.73 44.47
CA ASN A 292 9.18 9.96 44.40
C ASN A 292 8.74 11.00 45.42
N GLU A 293 7.43 11.12 45.64
CA GLU A 293 6.88 12.01 46.65
C GLU A 293 7.24 11.53 48.06
N ALA A 294 7.18 10.22 48.32
CA ALA A 294 7.65 9.62 49.57
C ALA A 294 9.15 9.92 49.82
N GLN A 295 10.00 9.79 48.80
CA GLN A 295 11.42 10.15 48.90
C GLN A 295 11.62 11.65 49.21
N SER A 296 10.80 12.53 48.63
CA SER A 296 10.83 13.97 48.93
C SER A 296 10.51 14.25 50.40
N TYR A 297 9.55 13.54 50.99
CA TYR A 297 9.25 13.66 52.43
C TYR A 297 10.38 13.12 53.32
N LEU A 298 11.05 12.04 52.92
CA LEU A 298 12.24 11.54 53.63
C LEU A 298 13.41 12.53 53.55
N ASP A 299 13.63 13.17 52.40
CA ASP A 299 14.66 14.20 52.23
C ASP A 299 14.36 15.45 53.07
N LYS A 300 13.09 15.86 53.18
CA LYS A 300 12.66 16.93 54.09
C LYS A 300 12.92 16.58 55.56
N TYR A 301 12.60 15.35 55.96
CA TYR A 301 12.89 14.86 57.31
C TYR A 301 14.38 14.96 57.67
N ILE A 302 15.26 14.56 56.74
CA ILE A 302 16.72 14.65 56.92
C ILE A 302 17.17 16.09 57.11
N LEU A 303 16.67 17.01 56.28
CA LEU A 303 17.01 18.43 56.35
C LEU A 303 16.60 19.04 57.70
N GLU A 304 15.44 18.66 58.23
CA GLU A 304 14.86 19.19 59.47
C GLU A 304 15.48 18.60 60.74
N THR A 305 15.87 17.32 60.71
CA THR A 305 16.38 16.60 61.88
C THR A 305 17.91 16.50 61.94
N GLY A 306 18.59 16.60 60.80
CA GLY A 306 20.02 16.38 60.68
C GLY A 306 20.45 14.91 60.88
N SER A 307 19.51 13.96 60.80
CA SER A 307 19.80 12.52 60.88
C SER A 307 20.42 11.99 59.60
N ASP A 308 21.47 11.18 59.72
CA ASP A 308 22.10 10.48 58.59
C ASP A 308 21.14 9.46 57.96
N ARG A 309 21.22 9.34 56.62
CA ARG A 309 20.41 8.50 55.70
C ARG A 309 20.43 6.98 55.96
N ALA A 310 20.89 6.52 57.12
CA ALA A 310 21.42 5.17 57.28
C ALA A 310 20.40 4.03 57.29
N LEU A 311 19.08 4.25 57.17
CA LEU A 311 18.12 3.14 57.21
C LEU A 311 17.13 3.00 56.05
N VAL A 312 16.81 4.05 55.28
CA VAL A 312 15.83 3.94 54.19
C VAL A 312 16.24 4.81 53.01
N ASP A 313 16.68 4.19 51.92
CA ASP A 313 16.98 4.85 50.65
C ASP A 313 16.09 4.29 49.54
N LEU A 314 15.11 5.08 49.10
CA LEU A 314 14.19 4.70 48.02
C LEU A 314 14.81 4.95 46.64
N SER A 315 16.03 5.50 46.54
CA SER A 315 16.71 5.69 45.26
C SER A 315 16.94 4.36 44.52
N SER A 316 17.10 3.26 45.26
CA SER A 316 17.19 1.90 44.73
C SER A 316 15.92 1.42 44.00
N LEU A 317 14.75 1.96 44.35
CA LEU A 317 13.49 1.69 43.63
C LEU A 317 13.47 2.40 42.27
N HIS A 318 14.19 3.50 42.13
CA HIS A 318 14.19 4.33 40.92
C HIS A 318 14.80 3.60 39.72
N ASP A 319 15.77 2.71 39.95
CA ASP A 319 16.33 1.84 38.91
C ASP A 319 15.36 0.72 38.53
N LYS A 320 14.60 0.17 39.49
CA LYS A 320 13.52 -0.80 39.19
C LYS A 320 12.41 -0.20 38.33
N PHE A 321 12.11 1.10 38.49
CA PHE A 321 11.17 1.79 37.60
C PHE A 321 11.72 2.01 36.18
N LYS A 322 13.03 2.10 35.98
CA LYS A 322 13.62 2.14 34.63
C LYS A 322 13.47 0.79 33.94
N ASP A 323 13.67 -0.30 34.67
CA ASP A 323 13.50 -1.67 34.14
C ASP A 323 12.04 -2.01 33.80
N LEU A 324 11.09 -1.25 34.34
CA LEU A 324 9.65 -1.35 34.04
C LEU A 324 9.21 -0.49 32.85
N GLN A 325 10.07 0.42 32.35
CA GLN A 325 9.74 1.16 31.14
C GLN A 325 9.75 0.22 29.94
N PHE A 326 8.67 0.23 29.19
CA PHE A 326 8.64 -0.41 27.88
C PHE A 326 9.60 0.38 26.98
N HIS A 327 10.84 -0.08 26.84
CA HIS A 327 11.66 0.37 25.71
C HIS A 327 10.91 -0.05 24.46
N GLY A 328 10.35 0.94 23.76
CA GLY A 328 9.67 0.75 22.49
C GLY A 328 10.60 0.00 21.56
N THR A 329 10.29 -1.29 21.35
CA THR A 329 10.79 -1.98 20.18
C THR A 329 10.25 -1.20 18.99
N GLN A 330 11.17 -0.59 18.25
CA GLN A 330 10.96 0.01 16.94
C GLN A 330 10.00 -0.87 16.11
N SER A 331 8.73 -0.47 16.04
CA SER A 331 7.74 -1.02 15.13
C SER A 331 6.59 -0.04 14.88
N GLU A 332 6.74 1.24 15.28
CA GLU A 332 5.71 2.26 15.05
C GLU A 332 5.83 2.99 13.70
N SER A 333 6.70 2.54 12.78
CA SER A 333 6.84 3.24 11.48
C SER A 333 7.24 2.38 10.28
N GLN A 334 6.98 1.07 10.28
CA GLN A 334 7.12 0.22 9.08
C GLN A 334 5.89 -0.67 8.86
N SER A 335 4.71 -0.07 8.67
CA SER A 335 3.54 -0.73 8.05
C SER A 335 3.54 -0.56 6.53
N GLY A 336 4.73 -0.67 5.92
CA GLY A 336 4.92 -0.42 4.50
C GLY A 336 5.84 -1.45 3.85
N SER A 337 5.49 -2.73 3.88
CA SER A 337 5.88 -3.73 2.88
C SER A 337 5.48 -5.14 3.35
N TYR A 338 4.31 -5.63 2.91
CA TYR A 338 4.07 -7.08 2.88
C TYR A 338 4.87 -7.66 1.71
N GLY A 339 6.12 -8.03 2.00
CA GLY A 339 6.95 -8.88 1.16
C GLY A 339 6.94 -10.29 1.73
N SER A 340 6.50 -11.26 0.93
CA SER A 340 6.49 -12.69 1.21
C SER A 340 7.80 -13.21 1.80
N SER A 341 7.71 -14.05 2.83
CA SER A 341 8.62 -15.17 3.02
C SER A 341 7.87 -16.35 3.63
N MET A 342 7.38 -17.22 2.75
CA MET A 342 7.07 -18.61 3.09
C MET A 342 8.37 -19.39 3.18
N ASN A 343 8.59 -20.01 4.34
CA ASN A 343 9.25 -21.30 4.60
C ASN A 343 9.40 -21.35 6.14
N GLY A 344 8.75 -22.25 6.87
CA GLY A 344 8.74 -23.69 6.68
C GLY A 344 9.49 -24.26 7.88
N SER A 345 8.72 -24.76 8.85
CA SER A 345 9.19 -25.37 10.09
C SER A 345 10.18 -26.51 9.85
N THR A 346 11.23 -26.60 10.66
CA THR A 346 11.79 -27.89 11.08
C THR A 346 12.52 -27.76 12.42
N GLU A 347 12.13 -28.63 13.34
CA GLU A 347 12.80 -28.88 14.61
C GLU A 347 14.14 -29.62 14.42
N SER A 348 14.96 -29.48 15.44
CA SER A 348 16.31 -29.99 15.70
C SER A 348 16.63 -31.44 15.31
N SER A 349 17.86 -31.64 14.81
CA SER A 349 18.73 -32.74 15.28
C SER A 349 20.21 -32.43 15.05
N SER A 350 21.03 -32.91 15.97
CA SER A 350 22.48 -32.79 16.10
C SER A 350 23.28 -33.57 15.04
N SER A 351 24.39 -33.02 14.53
CA SER A 351 25.73 -33.65 14.55
C SER A 351 26.77 -32.89 13.69
N ILE A 352 27.92 -32.63 14.33
CA ILE A 352 29.31 -32.80 13.86
C ILE A 352 29.66 -32.47 12.40
N GLY A 353 30.53 -31.46 12.25
CA GLY A 353 31.76 -31.59 11.46
C GLY A 353 31.84 -30.83 10.13
N GLY A 354 33.01 -30.20 9.91
CA GLY A 354 33.53 -29.89 8.58
C GLY A 354 33.34 -28.44 8.12
N GLY A 355 34.36 -27.62 8.37
CA GLY A 355 34.47 -26.28 7.80
C GLY A 355 34.95 -26.27 6.34
N VAL A 356 34.67 -25.15 5.67
CA VAL A 356 35.41 -24.46 4.59
C VAL A 356 34.75 -23.06 4.55
N GLY A 357 35.37 -21.96 4.99
CA GLY A 357 36.25 -21.07 4.20
C GLY A 357 35.47 -20.37 3.05
N ILE A 358 35.50 -19.07 2.74
CA ILE A 358 36.31 -17.86 3.02
C ILE A 358 35.49 -16.68 2.36
N PRO A 359 35.95 -15.41 2.23
CA PRO A 359 36.23 -14.34 3.20
C PRO A 359 35.23 -13.17 3.11
N TYR A 360 35.26 -12.24 4.08
CA TYR A 360 35.08 -10.82 3.77
C TYR A 360 36.35 -10.06 4.16
N LEU A 361 36.94 -9.41 3.16
CA LEU A 361 38.15 -8.60 3.20
C LEU A 361 37.96 -7.37 4.08
N GLY A 362 38.85 -7.21 5.05
CA GLY A 362 39.20 -5.90 5.60
C GLY A 362 40.12 -5.16 4.64
N VAL A 363 39.94 -3.84 4.57
CA VAL A 363 40.99 -2.90 4.14
C VAL A 363 41.19 -1.92 5.28
N SER A 364 42.37 -2.02 5.87
CA SER A 364 43.00 -1.08 6.79
C SER A 364 43.85 -0.08 6.01
N GLY A 365 44.09 1.11 6.56
CA GLY A 365 45.12 2.02 6.05
C GLY A 365 45.21 3.40 6.68
N PHE A 366 46.14 3.53 7.63
CA PHE A 366 47.00 4.69 7.94
C PHE A 366 46.46 5.93 8.72
N GLN A 367 46.61 5.87 10.05
CA GLN A 367 47.73 6.40 10.87
C GLN A 367 48.50 7.65 10.40
N GLY A 368 48.59 8.66 11.29
CA GLY A 368 49.56 9.76 11.22
C GLY A 368 49.30 10.91 12.23
N ASP A 369 50.05 10.86 13.33
CA ASP A 369 50.22 11.76 14.49
C ASP A 369 50.06 13.29 14.37
N GLY A 370 49.74 13.94 15.50
CA GLY A 370 49.99 15.38 15.70
C GLY A 370 49.28 16.04 16.89
N GLU A 371 50.00 16.16 18.00
CA GLU A 371 49.67 16.77 19.29
C GLU A 371 49.08 18.21 19.32
N LYS A 372 48.32 18.44 20.42
CA LYS A 372 48.20 19.64 21.29
C LYS A 372 47.04 20.65 21.13
N ASN A 373 46.21 20.56 22.19
CA ASN A 373 45.66 21.62 23.05
C ASN A 373 44.27 22.20 22.75
N ASP A 374 43.37 21.79 23.66
CA ASP A 374 42.56 22.63 24.54
C ASP A 374 41.08 22.92 24.21
N LEU A 375 40.26 22.40 25.15
CA LEU A 375 39.14 23.04 25.86
C LEU A 375 37.72 23.03 25.27
N GLY A 376 36.81 22.47 26.11
CA GLY A 376 35.36 22.69 26.11
C GLY A 376 34.58 21.55 25.44
N LEU A 377 33.57 20.89 26.02
CA LEU A 377 32.64 21.36 27.03
C LEU A 377 31.88 20.14 27.59
N SER A 378 32.35 19.60 28.73
CA SER A 378 31.56 18.72 29.61
C SER A 378 31.01 19.57 30.74
N THR A 379 29.87 20.24 30.55
CA THR A 379 29.24 21.03 31.62
C THR A 379 27.72 21.15 31.42
N ILE A 380 26.96 20.05 31.57
CA ILE A 380 25.50 20.09 31.81
C ILE A 380 25.12 19.17 33.00
N GLN A 381 26.08 18.89 33.89
CA GLN A 381 25.84 18.19 35.17
C GLN A 381 26.32 18.98 36.39
N ARG A 382 26.47 20.30 36.24
CA ARG A 382 26.86 21.21 37.33
C ARG A 382 26.14 22.56 37.24
N GLU A 383 24.82 22.53 37.02
CA GLU A 383 24.01 23.76 37.04
C GLU A 383 22.59 23.50 37.60
N LYS A 384 22.52 22.85 38.76
CA LYS A 384 21.42 22.99 39.75
C LYS A 384 21.96 22.92 41.18
N ARG A 385 23.16 23.47 41.39
CA ARG A 385 23.80 23.58 42.70
C ARG A 385 24.58 24.90 42.84
N ALA A 386 23.92 25.99 42.44
CA ALA A 386 24.34 27.37 42.74
C ALA A 386 23.19 28.35 42.42
N GLN A 387 22.04 28.20 43.08
CA GLN A 387 21.02 29.25 43.20
C GLN A 387 20.12 28.93 44.39
N ALA A 388 20.74 28.94 45.58
CA ALA A 388 20.09 29.06 46.88
C ALA A 388 21.16 29.59 47.86
N ASN A 389 21.82 30.68 47.48
CA ASN A 389 22.64 31.51 48.36
C ASN A 389 22.72 32.92 47.74
N THR A 390 21.58 33.61 47.76
CA THR A 390 21.53 35.06 47.61
C THR A 390 20.31 35.59 48.35
N PHE A 391 20.31 35.40 49.67
CA PHE A 391 19.67 36.34 50.60
C PHE A 391 20.51 36.36 51.87
N GLY A 392 21.53 37.22 51.84
CA GLY A 392 22.54 37.39 52.87
C GLY A 392 23.42 38.59 52.52
N GLY A 393 22.80 39.76 52.40
CA GLY A 393 23.52 41.02 52.36
C GLY A 393 24.06 41.36 53.75
N GLN A 394 25.39 41.46 53.82
CA GLN A 394 26.19 42.30 54.73
C GLN A 394 25.57 42.79 56.04
N LEU A 395 26.15 42.36 57.15
CA LEU A 395 26.58 43.25 58.25
C LEU A 395 27.64 42.53 59.10
N THR A 396 28.89 42.92 58.83
CA THR A 396 30.07 43.08 59.69
C THR A 396 30.43 42.05 60.77
N ASP A 397 31.69 41.61 60.68
CA ASP A 397 32.53 41.03 61.74
C ASP A 397 32.37 41.73 63.09
N SER A 398 32.02 40.95 64.11
CA SER A 398 32.65 40.90 65.45
C SER A 398 31.72 40.15 66.41
N ASP A 399 32.28 39.22 67.17
CA ASP A 399 31.68 38.56 68.34
C ASP A 399 30.34 37.84 68.18
N LYS A 400 30.40 36.51 68.05
CA LYS A 400 29.76 35.55 68.98
C LYS A 400 29.88 34.11 68.47
N GLY A 401 30.75 33.35 69.11
CA GLY A 401 30.59 31.91 69.19
C GLY A 401 29.25 31.54 69.85
N SER A 402 28.74 30.36 69.47
CA SER A 402 27.75 29.55 70.20
C SER A 402 26.23 29.83 70.09
N ASN A 403 25.66 30.33 68.99
CA ASN A 403 24.19 30.57 68.94
C ASN A 403 23.35 29.98 67.77
N SER A 404 23.84 29.04 66.95
CA SER A 404 22.98 28.36 65.93
C SER A 404 22.50 26.94 66.33
N ARG A 405 22.80 26.45 67.54
CA ARG A 405 22.36 25.14 68.04
C ARG A 405 21.06 25.16 68.85
N PHE A 406 20.26 26.22 68.73
CA PHE A 406 18.94 26.32 69.39
C PHE A 406 17.80 26.40 68.37
N PHE A 407 17.75 25.43 67.45
CA PHE A 407 16.45 25.04 66.90
C PHE A 407 15.75 24.21 67.98
N SER A 408 14.57 24.65 68.39
CA SER A 408 13.84 24.10 69.52
C SER A 408 13.73 22.58 69.41
N PHE A 409 14.18 21.90 70.45
CA PHE A 409 14.09 20.45 70.63
C PHE A 409 12.65 19.94 70.35
N THR A 410 11.64 20.75 70.67
CA THR A 410 10.21 20.51 70.40
C THR A 410 9.81 20.58 68.92
N GLY A 411 10.40 21.47 68.10
CA GLY A 411 10.13 21.54 66.65
C GLY A 411 10.69 20.34 65.89
N ARG A 412 11.89 19.87 66.29
CA ARG A 412 12.51 18.64 65.77
C ARG A 412 11.74 17.37 66.18
N LEU A 413 11.03 17.42 67.31
CA LEU A 413 10.29 16.28 67.86
C LEU A 413 8.87 16.09 67.28
N LEU A 414 8.27 17.08 66.63
CA LEU A 414 6.89 16.98 66.15
C LEU A 414 6.79 16.93 64.62
N ILE A 415 7.57 17.77 63.92
CA ILE A 415 7.48 17.95 62.47
C ILE A 415 8.08 16.74 61.72
N GLY A 416 9.15 16.14 62.25
CA GLY A 416 9.80 15.00 61.60
C GLY A 416 8.93 13.74 61.50
N THR A 417 8.09 13.47 62.50
CA THR A 417 7.21 12.28 62.49
C THR A 417 6.08 12.38 61.47
N GLU A 418 5.62 13.60 61.19
CA GLU A 418 4.55 13.79 60.22
C GLU A 418 5.06 13.49 58.80
N ASN A 419 6.29 13.90 58.48
CA ASN A 419 6.95 13.58 57.21
C ASN A 419 7.17 12.06 57.04
N ILE A 420 7.55 11.34 58.10
CA ILE A 420 7.67 9.87 58.07
C ILE A 420 6.31 9.19 57.89
N ASN A 421 5.27 9.66 58.59
CA ASN A 421 3.92 9.12 58.44
C ASN A 421 3.34 9.36 57.04
N ARG A 422 3.62 10.52 56.44
CA ARG A 422 3.24 10.82 55.05
C ARG A 422 4.01 9.95 54.05
N ALA A 423 5.32 9.75 54.24
CA ALA A 423 6.12 8.84 53.43
C ALA A 423 5.63 7.38 53.54
N LEU A 424 5.28 6.92 54.75
CA LEU A 424 4.68 5.61 54.99
C LEU A 424 3.34 5.46 54.26
N SER A 425 2.45 6.46 54.38
CA SER A 425 1.14 6.44 53.71
C SER A 425 1.27 6.39 52.19
N LEU A 426 2.24 7.11 51.61
CA LEU A 426 2.51 7.10 50.17
C LEU A 426 3.15 5.78 49.71
N LEU A 427 4.05 5.19 50.49
CA LEU A 427 4.62 3.87 50.21
C LEU A 427 3.59 2.75 50.34
N GLU A 428 2.68 2.84 51.32
CA GLU A 428 1.55 1.91 51.47
C GLU A 428 0.58 2.04 50.29
N GLY A 429 0.31 3.26 49.83
CA GLY A 429 -0.45 3.54 48.60
C GLY A 429 0.21 2.98 47.35
N GLY A 430 1.51 3.23 47.17
CA GLY A 430 2.30 2.71 46.05
C GLY A 430 2.42 1.18 46.06
N TYR A 431 2.57 0.55 47.23
CA TYR A 431 2.54 -0.90 47.38
C TYR A 431 1.18 -1.48 47.01
N ALA A 432 0.08 -0.88 47.49
CA ALA A 432 -1.27 -1.29 47.14
C ALA A 432 -1.53 -1.16 45.63
N GLY A 433 -1.06 -0.07 45.00
CA GLY A 433 -1.11 0.15 43.56
C GLY A 433 -0.33 -0.91 42.78
N ALA A 434 0.94 -1.16 43.14
CA ALA A 434 1.76 -2.19 42.48
C ALA A 434 1.17 -3.61 42.64
N LYS A 435 0.61 -3.92 43.81
CA LYS A 435 -0.05 -5.20 44.08
C LYS A 435 -1.35 -5.36 43.29
N LYS A 436 -2.08 -4.27 43.05
CA LYS A 436 -3.27 -4.25 42.20
C LYS A 436 -2.91 -4.55 40.74
N ILE A 437 -1.84 -3.95 40.22
CA ILE A 437 -1.31 -4.24 38.88
C ILE A 437 -0.91 -5.72 38.77
N HIS A 438 -0.17 -6.25 39.74
CA HIS A 438 0.28 -7.64 39.75
C HIS A 438 -0.86 -8.67 39.77
N ARG A 439 -2.00 -8.32 40.36
CA ARG A 439 -3.18 -9.20 40.44
C ARG A 439 -4.04 -9.20 39.17
N ASP A 440 -3.73 -8.36 38.19
CA ASP A 440 -4.49 -8.28 36.95
C ASP A 440 -4.22 -9.53 36.08
N PRO A 441 -5.26 -10.31 35.71
CA PRO A 441 -5.09 -11.53 34.93
C PRO A 441 -4.61 -11.26 33.49
N ASN A 442 -4.70 -10.02 32.99
CA ASN A 442 -4.27 -9.67 31.63
C ASN A 442 -2.82 -9.17 31.58
N LEU A 443 -2.11 -9.21 32.71
CA LEU A 443 -0.72 -8.81 32.80
C LEU A 443 0.19 -9.83 32.11
N ASP A 444 1.08 -9.36 31.23
CA ASP A 444 2.12 -10.19 30.63
C ASP A 444 2.98 -10.85 31.72
N LYS A 445 3.29 -12.15 31.61
CA LYS A 445 4.09 -12.91 32.58
C LYS A 445 5.44 -12.25 32.88
N ILE A 446 6.08 -11.68 31.86
CA ILE A 446 7.38 -11.01 32.02
C ILE A 446 7.22 -9.74 32.84
N LEU A 447 6.19 -8.94 32.52
CA LEU A 447 5.88 -7.72 33.25
C LEU A 447 5.43 -8.05 34.68
N GLY A 448 4.63 -9.09 34.86
CA GLY A 448 4.18 -9.60 36.16
C GLY A 448 5.33 -9.96 37.09
N GLY A 449 6.37 -10.63 36.59
CA GLY A 449 7.58 -10.89 37.37
C GLY A 449 8.36 -9.62 37.75
N ARG A 450 8.41 -8.61 36.86
CA ARG A 450 9.06 -7.32 37.17
C ARG A 450 8.26 -6.51 38.20
N VAL A 451 6.93 -6.46 38.07
CA VAL A 451 6.03 -5.82 39.03
C VAL A 451 6.08 -6.53 40.38
N GLU A 452 6.19 -7.87 40.40
CA GLU A 452 6.41 -8.62 41.64
C GLU A 452 7.74 -8.24 42.31
N GLY A 453 8.81 -8.10 41.52
CA GLY A 453 10.11 -7.62 41.99
C GLY A 453 10.08 -6.18 42.52
N LEU A 454 9.21 -5.33 41.98
CA LEU A 454 8.92 -4.00 42.50
C LEU A 454 8.14 -4.09 43.82
N CYS A 455 7.05 -4.87 43.87
CA CYS A 455 6.25 -5.09 45.09
C CYS A 455 7.11 -5.54 46.27
N LYS A 456 7.96 -6.56 46.08
CA LYS A 456 8.90 -7.04 47.11
C LYS A 456 9.88 -5.96 47.56
N SER A 457 10.31 -5.10 46.63
CA SER A 457 11.22 -4.00 46.96
C SER A 457 10.54 -2.92 47.78
N ILE A 458 9.33 -2.53 47.40
CA ILE A 458 8.53 -1.55 48.14
C ILE A 458 8.21 -2.11 49.52
N GLU A 459 7.86 -3.40 49.63
CA GLU A 459 7.60 -4.10 50.90
C GLU A 459 8.80 -4.05 51.85
N VAL A 460 10.00 -4.36 51.36
CA VAL A 460 11.24 -4.26 52.15
C VAL A 460 11.49 -2.81 52.60
N SER A 461 11.33 -1.83 51.70
CA SER A 461 11.49 -0.41 52.06
C SER A 461 10.44 0.06 53.08
N LEU A 462 9.23 -0.50 53.02
CA LEU A 462 8.12 -0.19 53.92
C LEU A 462 8.36 -0.81 55.31
N GLU A 463 8.86 -2.04 55.39
CA GLU A 463 9.30 -2.66 56.65
C GLU A 463 10.46 -1.87 57.29
N GLN A 464 11.47 -1.50 56.50
CA GLN A 464 12.58 -0.67 56.96
C GLN A 464 12.10 0.68 57.51
N LEU A 465 11.13 1.31 56.84
CA LEU A 465 10.57 2.58 57.28
C LEU A 465 9.72 2.44 58.55
N LYS A 466 8.98 1.33 58.71
CA LYS A 466 8.25 1.01 59.95
C LYS A 466 9.19 0.75 61.12
N GLU A 467 10.25 -0.03 60.90
CA GLU A 467 11.29 -0.23 61.92
C GLU A 467 11.97 1.07 62.30
N PHE A 468 12.27 1.92 61.32
CA PHE A 468 12.85 3.24 61.55
C PHE A 468 11.92 4.11 62.39
N GLN A 469 10.64 4.18 62.05
CA GLN A 469 9.62 4.90 62.81
C GLN A 469 9.53 4.37 64.26
N GLN A 470 9.60 3.05 64.46
CA GLN A 470 9.57 2.45 65.79
C GLN A 470 10.82 2.81 66.61
N LYS A 471 12.01 2.69 66.02
CA LYS A 471 13.29 3.08 66.66
C LYS A 471 13.31 4.56 67.00
N GLU A 472 12.77 5.41 66.12
CA GLU A 472 12.66 6.84 66.38
C GLU A 472 11.68 7.12 67.54
N ASN A 473 10.52 6.48 67.55
CA ASN A 473 9.54 6.60 68.64
C ASN A 473 10.13 6.12 69.99
N GLU A 474 10.90 5.04 70.00
CA GLU A 474 11.60 4.53 71.18
C GLU A 474 12.71 5.49 71.63
N ALA A 475 13.55 5.96 70.71
CA ALA A 475 14.60 6.95 71.00
C ALA A 475 13.98 8.22 71.60
N ARG A 476 12.85 8.68 71.06
CA ARG A 476 12.10 9.81 71.61
C ARG A 476 11.60 9.50 73.01
N ARG A 477 10.96 8.36 73.26
CA ARG A 477 10.53 7.96 74.63
C ARG A 477 11.69 8.02 75.62
N TRP A 478 12.85 7.49 75.25
CA TRP A 478 14.05 7.58 76.09
C TRP A 478 14.52 9.02 76.28
N THR A 479 14.51 9.84 75.24
CA THR A 479 14.93 11.24 75.35
C THR A 479 13.97 12.05 76.23
N TRP A 480 12.67 11.78 76.18
CA TRP A 480 11.68 12.36 77.10
C TRP A 480 11.91 11.91 78.55
N ILE A 481 12.23 10.63 78.78
CA ILE A 481 12.58 10.11 80.11
C ILE A 481 13.86 10.79 80.62
N PHE A 482 14.92 10.85 79.81
CA PHE A 482 16.18 11.50 80.17
C PHE A 482 16.01 12.99 80.41
N ALA A 483 15.25 13.70 79.58
CA ALA A 483 14.94 15.11 79.80
C ALA A 483 14.17 15.32 81.11
N GLY A 484 13.21 14.43 81.43
CA GLY A 484 12.51 14.41 82.70
C GLY A 484 13.43 14.17 83.89
N VAL A 485 14.39 13.24 83.77
CA VAL A 485 15.41 12.94 84.80
C VAL A 485 16.40 14.11 84.97
N VAL A 486 16.84 14.74 83.89
CA VAL A 486 17.74 15.90 83.96
C VAL A 486 17.00 17.09 84.57
N LEU A 487 15.72 17.30 84.24
CA LEU A 487 14.91 18.36 84.83
C LEU A 487 14.65 18.09 86.32
N SER A 488 14.42 16.84 86.72
CA SER A 488 14.27 16.47 88.14
C SER A 488 15.58 16.62 88.92
N LEU A 489 16.72 16.30 88.32
CA LEU A 489 18.05 16.54 88.90
C LEU A 489 18.37 18.04 89.01
N LEU A 490 18.06 18.83 87.97
CA LEU A 490 18.24 20.29 88.00
C LEU A 490 17.36 20.94 89.06
N THR A 491 16.10 20.53 89.18
CA THR A 491 15.21 21.01 90.24
C THR A 491 15.71 20.59 91.63
N ALA A 492 16.16 19.36 91.82
CA ALA A 492 16.78 18.91 93.07
C ALA A 492 18.06 19.70 93.43
N LEU A 493 18.91 19.97 92.44
CA LEU A 493 20.12 20.79 92.62
C LEU A 493 19.77 22.24 92.99
N LEU A 494 18.74 22.81 92.35
CA LEU A 494 18.26 24.15 92.61
C LEU A 494 17.65 24.26 94.02
N ILE A 495 16.92 23.23 94.47
CA ILE A 495 16.43 23.11 95.86
C ILE A 495 17.60 23.06 96.84
N LEU A 496 18.66 22.28 96.56
CA LEU A 496 19.86 22.20 97.39
C LEU A 496 20.63 23.54 97.47
N ILE A 497 20.73 24.26 96.36
CA ILE A 497 21.35 25.59 96.30
C ILE A 497 20.53 26.59 97.14
N LEU A 498 19.21 26.61 96.99
CA LEU A 498 18.32 27.43 97.80
C LEU A 498 18.43 27.10 99.30
N PHE A 499 18.55 25.82 99.66
CA PHE A 499 18.73 25.38 101.05
C PHE A 499 20.07 25.85 101.64
N LYS A 500 21.17 25.76 100.87
CA LYS A 500 22.49 26.28 101.30
C LYS A 500 22.49 27.81 101.45
N PHE A 501 21.82 28.55 100.56
CA PHE A 501 21.69 30.00 100.69
C PHE A 501 20.90 30.40 101.95
N LYS A 502 19.80 29.69 102.27
CA LYS A 502 19.01 29.92 103.48
C LYS A 502 19.84 29.68 104.76
N LYS A 503 20.71 28.66 104.77
CA LYS A 503 21.60 28.35 105.90
C LYS A 503 22.74 29.37 106.05
N LYS A 504 23.20 30.01 104.97
CA LYS A 504 24.24 31.04 105.02
C LYS A 504 23.69 32.39 105.52
N LEU A 505 22.43 32.71 105.21
CA LEU A 505 21.75 33.90 105.76
C LEU A 505 21.46 33.77 107.27
N SER A 506 21.25 32.56 107.81
CA SER A 506 21.02 32.37 109.25
C SER A 506 22.30 32.37 110.11
N LEU A 507 23.47 32.54 109.49
CA LEU A 507 24.79 32.58 110.17
C LEU A 507 25.43 33.98 110.10
N THR A 508 24.72 34.95 109.50
CA THR A 508 25.14 36.36 109.38
C THR A 508 24.11 37.34 109.99
N ALA A 509 23.07 36.81 110.64
CA ALA A 509 22.21 37.50 111.59
C ALA A 509 22.44 36.87 112.96
#